data_AF-D2TNE7-F1
#
_entry.id   AF-D2TNE7-F1
#
_cell.length_a   1.000
_cell.length_b   1.000
_cell.length_c   1.000
_cell.angle_alpha   90.00
_cell.angle_beta   90.00
_cell.angle_gamma   90.00
#
_symmetry.space_group_name_H-M   'P 1'
#
loop_
_entity.id
_entity.type
_entity.pdbx_description
1 polymer ?
#
loop_
_entity_poly.entity_id
_entity_poly.type
_entity_poly.pdbx_seq_one_letter_code
_entity_poly.pdbx_strand_id
1 'polypeptide(L)'
;MNNPSCENDIVKQCNNITLPSRDEALSKAIGRANVEAVHFLVDVAKTDVNGVTGRYQNTPLIVAAYYGTKDHQDIAAFLLSRGANINKTYPAVGGTPLGVAIWKRNATFAKFLLEHGADPSITINGREEGFACEKAMSKELPELFPMIPGCCSLALHDLNFDPNIAPETIPQCQGVKN
;
A
#
# COMPACT_ATOMS: atom_id res chain seq x y z
N MET A 1 25.28 -48.75 -1.54
CA MET A 1 24.52 -47.74 -0.77
C MET A 1 24.93 -46.38 -1.29
N ASN A 2 23.93 -45.62 -1.76
CA ASN A 2 24.04 -44.37 -2.52
C ASN A 2 24.23 -43.15 -1.60
N ASN A 3 25.08 -42.19 -2.00
CA ASN A 3 24.58 -40.85 -2.35
C ASN A 3 25.64 -40.09 -3.21
N PRO A 4 25.34 -39.77 -4.48
CA PRO A 4 26.22 -39.11 -5.42
C PRO A 4 25.95 -37.60 -5.56
N SER A 5 26.94 -36.89 -6.11
CA SER A 5 26.90 -35.53 -6.67
C SER A 5 27.18 -34.36 -5.72
N CYS A 6 28.36 -33.77 -5.94
CA CYS A 6 28.62 -32.32 -5.86
C CYS A 6 28.56 -31.68 -4.47
N GLU A 7 29.37 -32.19 -3.54
CA GLU A 7 29.92 -31.39 -2.45
C GLU A 7 31.21 -30.71 -2.95
N ASN A 8 31.24 -29.37 -2.85
CA ASN A 8 32.43 -28.57 -2.52
C ASN A 8 33.33 -27.90 -3.58
N ASP A 9 33.05 -27.87 -4.88
CA ASP A 9 33.78 -26.92 -5.76
C ASP A 9 32.98 -26.63 -7.02
N ILE A 10 32.51 -25.39 -7.19
CA ILE A 10 32.50 -24.49 -8.39
C ILE A 10 31.37 -23.45 -8.24
N VAL A 11 31.41 -22.54 -7.26
CA VAL A 11 30.76 -21.23 -7.47
C VAL A 11 31.60 -20.09 -6.91
N LYS A 12 32.84 -19.96 -7.40
CA LYS A 12 33.56 -18.67 -7.34
C LYS A 12 32.77 -17.52 -8.00
N GLN A 13 31.71 -17.81 -8.75
CA GLN A 13 30.77 -16.82 -9.29
C GLN A 13 29.81 -16.24 -8.24
N CYS A 14 29.61 -16.84 -7.06
CA CYS A 14 28.69 -16.32 -6.04
C CYS A 14 29.27 -15.20 -5.17
N ASN A 15 30.59 -14.98 -5.17
CA ASN A 15 31.20 -13.97 -4.31
C ASN A 15 30.87 -12.52 -4.71
N ASN A 16 30.38 -12.31 -5.94
CA ASN A 16 29.93 -11.01 -6.46
C ASN A 16 28.44 -11.02 -6.87
N ILE A 17 27.70 -12.10 -6.62
CA ILE A 17 26.25 -12.10 -6.81
C ILE A 17 25.65 -11.61 -5.50
N THR A 18 25.22 -10.35 -5.47
CA THR A 18 24.31 -9.88 -4.42
C THR A 18 23.01 -10.65 -4.62
N LEU A 19 22.87 -11.81 -3.98
CA LEU A 19 21.58 -12.50 -3.90
C LEU A 19 20.64 -11.54 -3.17
N PRO A 20 19.58 -11.02 -3.83
CA PRO A 20 18.63 -10.18 -3.13
C PRO A 20 18.09 -10.96 -1.94
N SER A 21 17.94 -10.30 -0.78
CA SER A 21 17.24 -10.91 0.33
C SER A 21 15.86 -11.36 -0.13
N ARG A 22 15.25 -12.33 0.56
CA ARG A 22 13.93 -12.84 0.17
C ARG A 22 12.89 -11.71 0.11
N ASP A 23 13.00 -10.72 0.99
CA ASP A 23 12.16 -9.52 0.99
C ASP A 23 12.42 -8.62 -0.23
N GLU A 24 13.69 -8.46 -0.63
CA GLU A 24 14.05 -7.72 -1.85
C GLU A 24 13.58 -8.45 -3.12
N ALA A 25 13.70 -9.77 -3.16
CA ALA A 25 13.19 -10.60 -4.25
C ALA A 25 11.66 -10.46 -4.37
N LEU A 26 10.95 -10.53 -3.24
CA LEU A 26 9.50 -10.34 -3.17
C LEU A 26 9.11 -8.93 -3.64
N SER A 27 9.79 -7.89 -3.18
CA SER A 27 9.53 -6.52 -3.61
C SER A 27 9.74 -6.32 -5.12
N LYS A 28 10.82 -6.89 -5.70
CA LYS A 28 11.07 -6.84 -7.16
C LYS A 28 10.00 -7.60 -7.95
N ALA A 29 9.55 -8.75 -7.45
CA ALA A 29 8.47 -9.51 -8.08
C ALA A 29 7.16 -8.72 -8.08
N ILE A 30 6.80 -8.11 -6.95
CA ILE A 30 5.62 -7.26 -6.81
C ILE A 30 5.70 -6.08 -7.76
N GLY A 31 6.82 -5.33 -7.77
CA GLY A 31 6.96 -4.16 -8.63
C GLY A 31 6.98 -4.45 -10.14
N ARG A 32 7.16 -5.71 -10.53
CA ARG A 32 7.04 -6.20 -11.91
C ARG A 32 5.69 -6.86 -12.19
N ALA A 33 4.76 -6.85 -11.24
CA ALA A 33 3.51 -7.60 -11.28
C ALA A 33 3.70 -9.10 -11.62
N ASN A 34 4.82 -9.70 -11.21
CA ASN A 34 5.07 -11.11 -11.46
C ASN A 34 4.34 -11.97 -10.41
N VAL A 35 3.07 -12.22 -10.67
CA VAL A 35 2.14 -12.96 -9.79
C VAL A 35 2.69 -14.34 -9.43
N GLU A 36 3.21 -15.09 -10.39
CA GLU A 36 3.79 -16.42 -10.17
C GLU A 36 4.97 -16.39 -9.18
N ALA A 37 5.90 -15.45 -9.38
CA ALA A 37 7.02 -15.27 -8.47
C ALA A 37 6.56 -14.83 -7.08
N VAL A 38 5.55 -13.97 -6.98
CA VAL A 38 4.94 -13.59 -5.69
C VAL A 38 4.38 -14.81 -4.96
N HIS A 39 3.58 -15.65 -5.65
CA HIS A 39 3.05 -16.89 -5.06
C HIS A 39 4.16 -17.82 -4.60
N PHE A 40 5.18 -18.05 -5.43
CA PHE A 40 6.31 -18.91 -5.05
C PHE A 40 7.04 -18.36 -3.82
N LEU A 41 7.37 -17.07 -3.81
CA LEU A 41 8.12 -16.45 -2.72
C LEU A 41 7.34 -16.46 -1.40
N VAL A 42 6.02 -16.30 -1.43
CA VAL A 42 5.18 -16.30 -0.22
C VAL A 42 4.84 -17.73 0.22
N ASP A 43 4.30 -18.56 -0.68
CA ASP A 43 3.74 -19.87 -0.30
C ASP A 43 4.77 -20.98 -0.22
N VAL A 44 5.79 -20.96 -1.08
CA VAL A 44 6.82 -22.01 -1.13
C VAL A 44 8.04 -21.60 -0.32
N ALA A 45 8.62 -20.44 -0.62
CA ALA A 45 9.81 -20.00 0.11
C ALA A 45 9.46 -19.61 1.56
N LYS A 46 8.22 -19.22 1.87
CA LYS A 46 7.73 -18.72 3.18
C LYS A 46 8.24 -17.32 3.52
N THR A 47 8.24 -16.41 2.56
CA THR A 47 8.80 -15.05 2.75
C THR A 47 7.85 -14.24 3.61
N ASP A 48 8.40 -13.45 4.53
CA ASP A 48 7.59 -12.61 5.40
C ASP A 48 6.84 -11.57 4.56
N VAL A 49 5.51 -11.68 4.51
CA VAL A 49 4.63 -10.75 3.80
C VAL A 49 4.62 -9.34 4.41
N ASN A 50 5.18 -9.20 5.61
CA ASN A 50 5.39 -7.93 6.30
C ASN A 50 6.86 -7.50 6.32
N GLY A 51 7.74 -8.25 5.65
CA GLY A 51 9.16 -7.93 5.53
C GLY A 51 9.35 -6.54 4.91
N VAL A 52 10.44 -5.86 5.28
CA VAL A 52 10.70 -4.49 4.81
C VAL A 52 11.98 -4.46 3.98
N THR A 53 11.98 -3.69 2.91
CA THR A 53 13.16 -3.60 2.03
C THR A 53 13.41 -2.19 1.50
N GLY A 54 14.64 -1.97 1.04
CA GLY A 54 15.13 -0.71 0.53
C GLY A 54 15.29 0.38 1.61
N ARG A 55 15.75 1.55 1.18
CA ARG A 55 16.04 2.69 2.08
C ARG A 55 14.80 3.24 2.80
N TYR A 56 13.62 2.98 2.26
CA TYR A 56 12.36 3.44 2.82
C TYR A 56 11.67 2.37 3.67
N GLN A 57 12.24 1.17 3.82
CA GLN A 57 11.62 0.09 4.59
C GLN A 57 10.19 -0.22 4.12
N ASN A 58 9.99 -0.30 2.80
CA ASN A 58 8.67 -0.55 2.21
C ASN A 58 8.24 -2.00 2.49
N THR A 59 7.00 -2.20 2.90
CA THR A 59 6.39 -3.54 2.94
C THR A 59 5.94 -3.96 1.53
N PRO A 60 5.75 -5.28 1.28
CA PRO A 60 5.11 -5.80 0.08
C PRO A 60 3.84 -5.05 -0.33
N LEU A 61 2.96 -4.75 0.63
CA LEU A 61 1.70 -4.08 0.37
C LEU A 61 1.87 -2.59 -0.02
N ILE A 62 2.88 -1.91 0.53
CA ILE A 62 3.26 -0.55 0.11
C ILE A 62 3.77 -0.54 -1.32
N VAL A 63 4.60 -1.53 -1.68
CA VAL A 63 5.10 -1.67 -3.06
C VAL A 63 3.92 -1.88 -4.02
N ALA A 64 2.97 -2.76 -3.67
CA ALA A 64 1.76 -2.97 -4.46
C ALA A 64 0.93 -1.68 -4.63
N ALA A 65 0.70 -0.94 -3.53
CA ALA A 65 -0.03 0.33 -3.57
C ALA A 65 0.68 1.42 -4.39
N TYR A 66 2.01 1.44 -4.39
CA TYR A 66 2.81 2.41 -5.14
C TYR A 66 2.64 2.28 -6.66
N TYR A 67 2.60 1.04 -7.16
CA TYR A 67 2.40 0.76 -8.59
C TYR A 67 0.92 0.73 -8.97
N GLY A 68 0.10 0.05 -8.16
CA GLY A 68 -1.35 0.23 -8.13
C GLY A 68 -2.13 -0.15 -9.40
N THR A 69 -1.58 -1.01 -10.27
CA THR A 69 -2.35 -1.57 -11.40
C THR A 69 -3.35 -2.63 -10.92
N LYS A 70 -4.20 -3.14 -11.81
CA LYS A 70 -5.11 -4.26 -11.52
C LYS A 70 -4.35 -5.49 -10.97
N ASP A 71 -3.25 -5.88 -11.61
CA ASP A 71 -2.43 -6.99 -11.15
C ASP A 71 -1.84 -6.73 -9.75
N HIS A 72 -1.53 -5.47 -9.42
CA HIS A 72 -1.08 -5.12 -8.07
C HIS A 72 -2.22 -5.17 -7.05
N GLN A 73 -3.47 -4.93 -7.43
CA GLN A 73 -4.63 -5.18 -6.55
C GLN A 73 -4.80 -6.67 -6.29
N ASP A 74 -4.66 -7.53 -7.31
CA ASP A 74 -4.71 -8.99 -7.15
C ASP A 74 -3.58 -9.50 -6.24
N ILE A 75 -2.35 -8.98 -6.45
CA ILE A 75 -1.21 -9.23 -5.57
C ILE A 75 -1.49 -8.74 -4.14
N ALA A 76 -2.07 -7.55 -3.98
CA ALA A 76 -2.41 -7.02 -2.67
C ALA A 76 -3.46 -7.87 -1.95
N ALA A 77 -4.51 -8.31 -2.65
CA ALA A 77 -5.51 -9.23 -2.11
C ALA A 77 -4.86 -10.55 -1.68
N PHE A 78 -3.95 -11.09 -2.49
CA PHE A 78 -3.19 -12.28 -2.11
C PHE A 78 -2.33 -12.05 -0.86
N LEU A 79 -1.57 -10.95 -0.80
CA LEU A 79 -0.75 -10.62 0.36
C LEU A 79 -1.60 -10.47 1.64
N LEU A 80 -2.74 -9.79 1.56
CA LEU A 80 -3.70 -9.66 2.65
C LEU A 80 -4.23 -11.02 3.11
N SER A 81 -4.55 -11.93 2.18
CA SER A 81 -4.97 -13.31 2.49
C SER A 81 -3.91 -14.12 3.23
N ARG A 82 -2.65 -13.68 3.15
CA ARG A 82 -1.49 -14.29 3.83
C ARG A 82 -1.05 -13.54 5.09
N GLY A 83 -1.84 -12.57 5.56
CA GLY A 83 -1.57 -11.85 6.81
C GLY A 83 -0.69 -10.61 6.66
N ALA A 84 -0.61 -10.03 5.45
CA ALA A 84 -0.04 -8.70 5.31
C ALA A 84 -0.84 -7.69 6.13
N ASN A 85 -0.14 -6.90 6.94
CA ASN A 85 -0.76 -5.87 7.77
C ASN A 85 -1.08 -4.64 6.91
N ILE A 86 -2.38 -4.41 6.70
CA ILE A 86 -2.92 -3.31 5.88
C ILE A 86 -2.56 -1.92 6.39
N ASN A 87 -2.19 -1.83 7.67
CA ASN A 87 -1.92 -0.60 8.39
C ASN A 87 -0.44 -0.45 8.79
N LYS A 88 0.44 -1.37 8.35
CA LYS A 88 1.86 -1.33 8.72
C LYS A 88 2.50 -0.06 8.21
N THR A 89 3.09 0.69 9.13
CA THR A 89 3.66 2.01 8.85
C THR A 89 5.15 1.96 8.50
N TYR A 90 5.63 2.97 7.79
CA TYR A 90 7.06 3.22 7.61
C TYR A 90 7.38 4.72 7.66
N PRO A 91 8.63 5.13 7.96
CA PRO A 91 8.98 6.53 8.23
C PRO A 91 8.92 7.48 7.02
N ALA A 92 8.69 7.00 5.79
CA ALA A 92 8.64 7.86 4.62
C ALA A 92 7.23 8.42 4.37
N VAL A 93 7.15 9.43 3.49
CA VAL A 93 5.90 10.16 3.21
C VAL A 93 4.82 9.22 2.68
N GLY A 94 3.60 9.35 3.22
CA GLY A 94 2.47 8.48 2.87
C GLY A 94 2.61 7.09 3.45
N GLY A 95 3.32 6.96 4.57
CA GLY A 95 3.81 5.72 5.15
C GLY A 95 2.80 4.64 5.58
N THR A 96 1.57 4.63 5.06
CA THR A 96 0.66 3.48 5.08
C THR A 96 0.34 3.08 3.62
N PRO A 97 -0.06 1.83 3.34
CA PRO A 97 -0.55 1.46 2.01
C PRO A 97 -1.62 2.44 1.47
N LEU A 98 -2.56 2.87 2.32
CA LEU A 98 -3.60 3.83 1.95
C LEU A 98 -3.02 5.21 1.63
N GLY A 99 -2.10 5.71 2.46
CA GLY A 99 -1.42 6.98 2.26
C GLY A 99 -0.66 7.04 0.93
N VAL A 100 0.00 5.94 0.55
CA VAL A 100 0.67 5.82 -0.75
C VAL A 100 -0.33 5.86 -1.91
N ALA A 101 -1.42 5.10 -1.83
CA ALA A 101 -2.44 5.09 -2.89
C ALA A 101 -3.06 6.49 -3.11
N ILE A 102 -3.39 7.21 -2.03
CA ILE A 102 -3.89 8.59 -2.08
C ILE A 102 -2.81 9.52 -2.67
N TRP A 103 -1.55 9.41 -2.22
CA TRP A 103 -0.46 10.23 -2.75
C TRP A 103 -0.26 10.03 -4.27
N LYS A 104 -0.43 8.80 -4.74
CA LYS A 104 -0.40 8.40 -6.16
C LYS A 104 -1.63 8.82 -6.96
N ARG A 105 -2.66 9.41 -6.32
CA ARG A 105 -3.98 9.71 -6.91
C ARG A 105 -4.68 8.47 -7.45
N ASN A 106 -4.43 7.31 -6.84
CA ASN A 106 -5.05 6.05 -7.23
C ASN A 106 -6.26 5.76 -6.34
N ALA A 107 -7.39 6.38 -6.68
CA ALA A 107 -8.63 6.19 -5.94
C ALA A 107 -9.10 4.73 -5.95
N THR A 108 -8.98 4.02 -7.08
CA THR A 108 -9.38 2.61 -7.17
C THR A 108 -8.63 1.74 -6.15
N PHE A 109 -7.31 1.92 -6.04
CA PHE A 109 -6.51 1.18 -5.06
C PHE A 109 -6.78 1.66 -3.62
N ALA A 110 -6.98 2.96 -3.41
CA ALA A 110 -7.34 3.49 -2.10
C ALA A 110 -8.70 2.95 -1.60
N LYS A 111 -9.72 2.89 -2.48
CA LYS A 111 -11.01 2.26 -2.20
C LYS A 111 -10.85 0.80 -1.85
N PHE A 112 -10.09 0.05 -2.66
CA PHE A 112 -9.76 -1.35 -2.38
C PHE A 112 -9.16 -1.52 -0.97
N LEU A 113 -8.21 -0.67 -0.57
CA LEU A 113 -7.62 -0.72 0.77
C LEU A 113 -8.64 -0.39 1.87
N LEU A 114 -9.47 0.64 1.69
CA LEU A 114 -10.52 1.02 2.65
C LEU A 114 -11.56 -0.11 2.82
N GLU A 115 -11.98 -0.75 1.72
CA GLU A 115 -12.87 -1.92 1.72
C GLU A 115 -12.28 -3.11 2.47
N HIS A 116 -10.96 -3.23 2.51
CA HIS A 116 -10.24 -4.28 3.25
C HIS A 116 -9.85 -3.86 4.68
N GLY A 117 -10.37 -2.74 5.18
CA GLY A 117 -10.18 -2.30 6.57
C GLY A 117 -8.92 -1.47 6.82
N ALA A 118 -8.39 -0.80 5.80
CA ALA A 118 -7.35 0.21 6.02
C ALA A 118 -7.89 1.34 6.90
N ASP A 119 -7.12 1.70 7.93
CA ASP A 119 -7.51 2.74 8.87
C ASP A 119 -7.07 4.12 8.33
N PRO A 120 -8.01 5.01 7.96
CA PRO A 120 -7.69 6.33 7.42
C PRO A 120 -7.23 7.35 8.47
N SER A 121 -7.34 7.00 9.76
CA SER A 121 -6.92 7.86 10.87
C SER A 121 -5.42 7.75 11.18
N ILE A 122 -4.73 6.72 10.68
CA ILE A 122 -3.31 6.49 10.98
C ILE A 122 -2.47 7.66 10.49
N THR A 123 -1.73 8.21 11.44
CA THR A 123 -0.83 9.33 11.21
C THR A 123 0.62 8.92 11.41
N ILE A 124 1.50 9.71 10.81
CA ILE A 124 2.93 9.47 10.84
C ILE A 124 3.56 10.76 11.32
N ASN A 125 4.31 10.68 12.41
CA ASN A 125 4.94 11.79 13.12
C ASN A 125 3.99 12.68 13.94
N GLY A 126 3.00 12.10 14.65
CA GLY A 126 2.29 12.80 15.72
C GLY A 126 1.26 13.86 15.28
N ARG A 127 0.78 13.82 14.04
CA ARG A 127 -0.47 14.51 13.67
C ARG A 127 -1.63 13.70 14.25
N GLU A 128 -2.60 14.29 14.93
CA GLU A 128 -3.51 13.46 15.72
C GLU A 128 -4.72 12.94 14.94
N GLU A 129 -5.14 13.57 13.83
CA GLU A 129 -6.37 13.16 13.13
C GLU A 129 -6.31 13.46 11.62
N GLY A 130 -6.91 12.60 10.77
CA GLY A 130 -7.36 13.00 9.42
C GLY A 130 -6.36 12.97 8.25
N PHE A 131 -5.19 12.31 8.37
CA PHE A 131 -4.19 12.34 7.29
C PHE A 131 -4.74 11.88 5.93
N ALA A 132 -5.57 10.82 5.89
CA ALA A 132 -6.16 10.36 4.64
C ALA A 132 -7.17 11.36 4.05
N CYS A 133 -7.99 12.01 4.88
CA CYS A 133 -8.98 12.99 4.41
C CYS A 133 -8.32 14.25 3.89
N GLU A 134 -7.44 14.88 4.69
CA GLU A 134 -6.66 16.06 4.29
C GLU A 134 -5.90 15.78 2.99
N LYS A 135 -5.29 14.58 2.91
CA LYS A 135 -4.55 14.20 1.71
C LYS A 135 -5.47 13.97 0.52
N ALA A 136 -6.62 13.32 0.69
CA ALA A 136 -7.60 13.11 -0.37
C ALA A 136 -8.14 14.45 -0.90
N MET A 137 -8.39 15.43 -0.03
CA MET A 137 -8.75 16.80 -0.40
C MET A 137 -7.63 17.45 -1.20
N SER A 138 -6.38 17.42 -0.71
CA SER A 138 -5.21 17.96 -1.42
C SER A 138 -4.90 17.27 -2.76
N LYS A 139 -5.46 16.09 -3.00
CA LYS A 139 -5.26 15.27 -4.19
C LYS A 139 -6.45 15.25 -5.13
N GLU A 140 -7.51 15.97 -4.79
CA GLU A 140 -8.76 16.09 -5.55
C GLU A 140 -9.38 14.70 -5.78
N LEU A 141 -9.51 13.91 -4.72
CA LEU A 141 -10.12 12.56 -4.75
C LEU A 141 -11.45 12.53 -3.97
N PRO A 142 -12.50 13.25 -4.42
CA PRO A 142 -13.78 13.36 -3.72
C PRO A 142 -14.49 12.02 -3.54
N GLU A 143 -14.21 11.04 -4.40
CA GLU A 143 -14.76 9.70 -4.32
C GLU A 143 -14.29 8.88 -3.11
N LEU A 144 -13.28 9.35 -2.37
CA LEU A 144 -12.82 8.73 -1.13
C LEU A 144 -13.50 9.32 0.11
N PHE A 145 -14.06 10.53 0.02
CA PHE A 145 -14.62 11.24 1.17
C PHE A 145 -15.72 10.45 1.90
N PRO A 146 -16.69 9.81 1.23
CA PRO A 146 -17.72 9.04 1.94
C PRO A 146 -17.18 7.79 2.65
N MET A 147 -15.97 7.33 2.27
CA MET A 147 -15.34 6.14 2.85
C MET A 147 -14.40 6.47 4.01
N ILE A 148 -14.11 7.76 4.23
CA ILE A 148 -13.24 8.22 5.30
C ILE A 148 -14.14 8.87 6.39
N PRO A 149 -14.17 8.32 7.62
CA PRO A 149 -14.98 8.86 8.70
C PRO A 149 -14.71 10.35 8.93
N GLY A 150 -15.79 11.14 9.07
CA GLY A 150 -15.72 12.59 9.29
C GLY A 150 -15.28 13.43 8.09
N CYS A 151 -14.84 12.82 6.98
CA CYS A 151 -14.22 13.55 5.87
C CYS A 151 -15.20 14.44 5.11
N CYS A 152 -16.43 13.98 4.88
CA CYS A 152 -17.47 14.80 4.26
C CYS A 152 -17.79 16.05 5.07
N SER A 153 -17.81 15.95 6.41
CA SER A 153 -18.02 17.12 7.28
C SER A 153 -16.86 18.11 7.22
N LEU A 154 -15.62 17.61 7.20
CA LEU A 154 -14.42 18.43 7.06
C LEU A 154 -14.37 19.14 5.70
N ALA A 155 -14.64 18.41 4.62
CA ALA A 155 -14.62 18.98 3.27
C ALA A 155 -15.68 20.09 3.09
N LEU A 156 -16.89 19.90 3.62
CA LEU A 156 -17.94 20.93 3.58
C LEU A 156 -17.58 22.16 4.44
N HIS A 157 -16.84 21.99 5.54
CA HIS A 157 -16.35 23.10 6.34
C HIS A 157 -15.25 23.89 5.64
N ASP A 158 -14.28 23.22 5.01
CA ASP A 158 -13.19 23.89 4.27
C ASP A 158 -13.69 24.65 3.03
N LEU A 159 -14.75 24.16 2.38
CA LEU A 159 -15.40 24.87 1.27
C LEU A 159 -16.10 26.18 1.69
N ASN A 160 -16.48 26.34 2.97
CA ASN A 160 -17.04 27.60 3.45
C ASN A 160 -16.00 28.75 3.49
N PHE A 161 -14.72 28.48 3.26
CA PHE A 161 -13.68 29.50 3.09
C PHE A 161 -13.47 29.94 1.62
N ASP A 162 -14.04 29.25 0.63
CA ASP A 162 -14.11 29.71 -0.75
C ASP A 162 -15.57 30.08 -1.12
N PRO A 163 -15.93 31.38 -1.09
CA PRO A 163 -17.30 31.82 -1.34
C PRO A 163 -17.81 31.54 -2.77
N ASN A 164 -16.97 30.99 -3.65
CA ASN A 164 -17.35 30.62 -5.02
C ASN A 164 -17.78 29.15 -5.18
N ILE A 165 -17.71 28.34 -4.12
CA ILE A 165 -18.00 26.91 -4.18
C ILE A 165 -19.23 26.60 -3.31
N ALA A 166 -20.37 26.27 -3.95
CA ALA A 166 -21.61 25.98 -3.24
C ALA A 166 -21.52 24.67 -2.42
N PRO A 167 -22.22 24.51 -1.28
CA PRO A 167 -22.25 23.26 -0.49
C PRO A 167 -22.73 22.02 -1.27
N GLU A 168 -23.41 22.25 -2.40
CA GLU A 168 -23.89 21.21 -3.33
C GLU A 168 -22.76 20.57 -4.18
N THR A 169 -21.50 21.00 -4.01
CA THR A 169 -20.36 20.70 -4.90
C THR A 169 -19.62 19.40 -4.62
N ILE A 170 -20.01 18.63 -3.58
CA ILE A 170 -19.51 17.27 -3.38
C ILE A 170 -20.69 16.28 -3.42
N PRO A 171 -21.17 15.91 -4.63
CA PRO A 171 -22.27 14.95 -4.77
C PRO A 171 -22.03 13.63 -4.02
N GLN A 172 -20.76 13.22 -3.90
CA GLN A 172 -20.35 11.99 -3.22
C GLN A 172 -20.63 11.99 -1.71
N CYS A 173 -20.85 13.16 -1.11
CA CYS A 173 -21.14 13.33 0.32
C CYS A 173 -22.64 13.52 0.61
N GLN A 174 -23.51 13.50 -0.41
CA GLN A 174 -24.95 13.60 -0.22
C GLN A 174 -25.48 12.35 0.51
N GLY A 175 -26.09 12.54 1.69
CA GLY A 175 -26.72 11.46 2.45
C GLY A 175 -25.81 10.63 3.35
N VAL A 176 -24.51 10.96 3.45
CA VAL A 176 -23.58 10.35 4.41
C VAL A 176 -23.94 10.85 5.82
N LYS A 177 -24.39 9.96 6.71
CA LYS A 177 -24.63 10.28 8.12
C LYS A 177 -23.31 10.22 8.88
N ASN A 178 -23.00 11.29 9.61
CA ASN A 178 -21.86 11.35 10.54
C ASN A 178 -21.99 10.34 11.67
#